data_AF-A0A945Q843-F1
#
_entry.id   AF-A0A945Q843-F1
#
_cell.length_a   1.000
_cell.length_b   1.000
_cell.length_c   1.000
_cell.angle_alpha   90.00
_cell.angle_beta   90.00
_cell.angle_gamma   90.00
#
_symmetry.space_group_name_H-M   'P 1'
#
loop_
_entity.id
_entity.type
_entity.pdbx_description
1 polymer ?
#
loop_
_entity_poly.entity_id
_entity_poly.type
_entity_poly.pdbx_seq_one_letter_code
_entity_poly.pdbx_strand_id
1 'polypeptide(L)'
;MKKFLMTIVAIGAAGFLSACAQKSAYEAAVEEFEPVYCYQSLGGVSCYKKPNFRDERRMVNYYGPAPKRYDRPAPPPEQVLFAPEPVNYWVKDPEPIPRPAPKGDLADRPWVGGTKDEIASRAVISEVEMRLKRGLPATDGKATEAFIKRIEERAALTDQEIQ
;
A
#
# COMPACT_ATOMS: atom_id res chain seq x y z
N MET A 1 21.14 58.38 -29.23
CA MET A 1 20.38 57.45 -30.11
C MET A 1 20.63 55.96 -29.79
N LYS A 2 21.87 55.50 -29.60
CA LYS A 2 22.17 54.09 -29.21
C LYS A 2 21.42 53.56 -27.98
N LYS A 3 21.22 54.39 -26.95
CA LYS A 3 20.54 54.00 -25.71
C LYS A 3 19.05 53.66 -25.93
N PHE A 4 18.35 54.37 -26.82
CA PHE A 4 16.94 54.13 -27.14
C PHE A 4 16.73 52.87 -28.00
N LEU A 5 17.66 52.58 -28.92
CA LEU A 5 17.61 51.36 -29.73
C LEU A 5 17.77 50.10 -28.86
N MET A 6 18.65 50.14 -27.85
CA MET A 6 18.87 49.03 -26.93
C MET A 6 17.67 48.74 -26.03
N THR A 7 16.94 49.77 -25.57
CA THR A 7 15.72 49.59 -24.77
C THR A 7 14.58 48.98 -25.58
N ILE A 8 14.42 49.38 -26.84
CA ILE A 8 13.37 48.82 -27.72
C ILE A 8 13.65 47.34 -28.04
N VAL A 9 14.91 46.98 -28.27
CA VAL A 9 15.31 45.58 -28.49
C VAL A 9 15.10 44.73 -27.23
N ALA A 10 15.40 45.26 -26.04
CA ALA A 10 15.19 44.56 -24.78
C ALA A 10 13.69 44.32 -24.47
N ILE A 11 12.83 45.31 -24.74
CA ILE A 11 11.37 45.19 -24.55
C ILE A 11 10.77 44.24 -25.61
N GLY A 12 11.25 44.31 -26.86
CA GLY A 12 10.85 43.39 -27.92
C GLY A 12 11.21 41.93 -27.62
N ALA A 13 12.40 41.68 -27.06
CA ALA A 13 12.81 40.33 -26.65
C ALA A 13 11.98 39.79 -25.46
N ALA A 14 11.62 40.64 -24.50
CA ALA A 14 10.78 40.24 -23.38
C ALA A 14 9.35 39.86 -23.79
N GLY A 15 8.76 40.57 -24.76
CA GLY A 15 7.43 40.26 -25.29
C GLY A 15 7.36 38.97 -26.12
N PHE A 16 8.45 38.57 -26.77
CA PHE A 16 8.49 37.33 -27.55
C PHE A 16 8.60 36.07 -26.66
N LEU A 17 9.23 36.16 -25.49
CA LEU A 17 9.40 35.02 -24.57
C LEU A 17 8.12 34.66 -23.81
N SER A 18 7.16 35.59 -23.66
CA SER A 18 5.86 35.28 -23.02
C SER A 18 4.95 34.41 -23.90
N ALA A 19 5.23 34.29 -25.20
CA ALA A 19 4.42 33.47 -26.12
C ALA A 19 4.64 31.95 -25.94
N CYS A 20 5.71 31.52 -25.27
CA CYS A 20 5.98 30.10 -25.02
C CYS A 20 5.25 29.51 -23.79
N ALA A 21 4.52 30.33 -23.03
CA ALA A 21 3.76 29.89 -21.86
C ALA A 21 2.29 29.53 -22.17
N GLN A 22 1.93 29.41 -23.45
CA GLN A 22 0.55 29.13 -23.85
C GLN A 22 0.14 27.69 -23.49
N LYS A 23 -1.05 27.55 -22.87
CA LYS A 23 -1.70 26.25 -22.65
C LYS A 23 -1.82 25.51 -23.98
N SER A 24 -1.58 24.21 -23.99
CA SER A 24 -1.79 23.42 -25.20
C SER A 24 -3.28 23.37 -25.53
N ALA A 25 -3.64 23.26 -26.81
CA ALA A 25 -5.04 23.14 -27.24
C ALA A 25 -5.76 21.94 -26.59
N TYR A 26 -5.01 20.88 -26.27
CA TYR A 26 -5.50 19.76 -25.47
C TYR A 26 -5.86 20.21 -24.05
N GLU A 27 -4.93 20.82 -23.32
CA GLU A 27 -5.17 21.27 -21.95
C GLU A 27 -6.37 22.22 -21.83
N ALA A 28 -6.58 23.10 -22.82
CA ALA A 28 -7.74 23.99 -22.86
C ALA A 28 -9.07 23.23 -23.01
N ALA A 29 -9.07 22.09 -23.72
CA ALA A 29 -10.26 21.26 -23.91
C ALA A 29 -10.53 20.33 -22.72
N VAL A 30 -9.53 20.07 -21.88
CA VAL A 30 -9.61 19.09 -20.78
C VAL A 30 -9.72 19.76 -19.40
N GLU A 31 -9.71 21.08 -19.34
CA GLU A 31 -9.68 21.84 -18.08
C GLU A 31 -10.95 21.69 -17.24
N GLU A 32 -12.08 21.37 -17.87
CA GLU A 32 -13.37 21.19 -17.21
C GLU A 32 -13.53 19.84 -16.50
N PHE A 33 -12.62 18.89 -16.76
CA PHE A 33 -12.72 17.53 -16.23
C PHE A 33 -11.77 17.30 -15.05
N GLU A 34 -12.15 16.38 -14.17
CA GLU A 34 -11.29 15.98 -13.06
C GLU A 34 -10.00 15.32 -13.59
N PRO A 35 -8.81 15.83 -13.20
CA PRO A 35 -7.57 15.31 -13.73
C PRO A 35 -7.25 13.92 -13.17
N VAL A 36 -6.72 13.05 -14.02
CA VAL A 36 -6.41 11.67 -13.69
C VAL A 36 -5.00 11.32 -14.18
N TYR A 37 -4.15 10.84 -13.27
CA TYR A 37 -2.78 10.44 -13.54
C TYR A 37 -2.63 8.96 -13.24
N CYS A 38 -2.37 8.13 -14.25
CA CYS A 38 -2.31 6.68 -14.11
C CYS A 38 -0.87 6.16 -14.22
N TYR A 39 -0.50 5.28 -13.29
CA TYR A 39 0.85 4.74 -13.14
C TYR A 39 0.83 3.22 -13.09
N GLN A 40 1.87 2.60 -13.66
CA GLN A 40 2.08 1.16 -13.61
C GLN A 40 2.66 0.75 -12.25
N SER A 41 1.87 0.08 -11.43
CA SER A 41 2.32 -0.60 -10.20
C SER A 41 2.70 -2.06 -10.48
N LEU A 42 3.23 -2.75 -9.46
CA LEU A 42 3.53 -4.19 -9.54
C LEU A 42 2.27 -5.05 -9.69
N GLY A 43 1.11 -4.58 -9.22
CA GLY A 43 -0.15 -5.32 -9.25
C GLY A 43 -1.16 -4.85 -10.32
N GLY A 44 -0.83 -3.82 -11.09
CA GLY A 44 -1.75 -3.25 -12.10
C GLY A 44 -1.60 -1.73 -12.25
N VAL A 45 -2.56 -1.09 -12.93
CA VAL A 45 -2.56 0.38 -13.11
C VAL A 45 -3.29 1.05 -11.95
N SER A 46 -2.65 2.04 -11.32
CA SER A 46 -3.23 2.85 -10.24
C SER A 46 -3.34 4.30 -10.68
N CYS A 47 -4.52 4.89 -10.52
CA CYS A 47 -4.81 6.25 -10.97
C CYS A 47 -5.06 7.19 -9.78
N TYR A 48 -4.54 8.41 -9.89
CA TYR A 48 -4.59 9.43 -8.84
C TYR A 48 -5.10 10.75 -9.39
N LYS A 49 -5.71 11.57 -8.52
CA LYS A 49 -6.20 12.92 -8.85
C LYS A 49 -5.07 13.95 -9.03
N LYS A 50 -3.89 13.66 -8.49
CA LYS A 50 -2.69 14.51 -8.57
C LYS A 50 -1.51 13.67 -9.03
N PRO A 51 -0.52 14.28 -9.70
CA PRO A 51 0.67 13.54 -10.12
C PRO A 51 1.44 13.04 -8.88
N ASN A 52 1.73 11.75 -8.88
CA ASN A 52 2.64 11.13 -7.93
C ASN A 52 4.07 11.20 -8.48
N PHE A 53 4.87 12.10 -7.91
CA PHE A 53 6.26 12.31 -8.35
C PHE A 53 7.20 11.15 -8.02
N ARG A 54 6.87 10.31 -7.03
CA ARG A 54 7.69 9.13 -6.69
C ARG A 54 7.75 8.15 -7.86
N ASP A 55 6.63 7.99 -8.56
CA ASP A 55 6.44 6.99 -9.60
C ASP A 55 6.43 7.60 -11.01
N GLU A 56 6.98 8.81 -11.20
CA GLU A 56 6.95 9.57 -12.46
C GLU A 56 7.44 8.75 -13.67
N ARG A 57 8.46 7.90 -13.49
CA ARG A 57 9.03 7.05 -14.55
C ARG A 57 8.11 5.91 -14.99
N ARG A 58 7.03 5.66 -14.25
CA ARG A 58 6.06 4.57 -14.49
C ARG A 58 4.70 5.11 -14.92
N MET A 59 4.60 6.38 -15.28
CA MET A 59 3.35 6.95 -15.78
C MET A 59 2.98 6.33 -17.12
N VAL A 60 1.76 5.80 -17.21
CA VAL A 60 1.22 5.19 -18.44
C VAL A 60 0.49 6.24 -19.26
N ASN A 61 -0.37 7.02 -18.61
CA ASN A 61 -1.11 8.11 -19.24
C ASN A 61 -1.57 9.13 -18.19
N TYR A 62 -1.92 10.32 -18.65
CA TYR A 62 -2.57 11.34 -17.83
C TYR A 62 -3.68 12.05 -18.62
N TYR A 63 -4.66 12.55 -17.90
CA TYR A 63 -5.77 13.35 -18.39
C TYR A 63 -5.82 14.64 -17.57
N GLY A 64 -5.76 15.80 -18.24
CA GLY A 64 -5.67 17.11 -17.59
C GLY A 64 -4.30 17.80 -17.78
N PRO A 65 -3.91 18.72 -16.89
CA PRO A 65 -2.70 19.52 -17.05
C PRO A 65 -1.44 18.65 -16.94
N ALA A 66 -0.40 19.04 -17.68
CA ALA A 66 0.86 18.30 -17.65
C ALA A 66 1.44 18.18 -16.22
N PRO A 67 1.98 17.01 -15.82
CA PRO A 67 2.55 16.80 -14.48
C PRO A 67 3.64 17.80 -14.10
N LYS A 68 4.36 18.35 -15.10
CA LYS A 68 5.41 19.36 -14.93
C LYS A 68 4.91 20.71 -14.40
N ARG A 69 3.59 20.97 -14.44
CA ARG A 69 3.01 22.19 -13.84
C ARG A 69 2.90 22.14 -12.33
N TYR A 70 2.97 20.96 -11.74
CA TYR A 70 2.88 20.80 -10.29
C TYR A 70 4.27 20.93 -9.68
N ASP A 71 4.34 21.62 -8.54
CA ASP A 71 5.56 21.73 -7.77
C ASP A 71 5.97 20.36 -7.24
N ARG A 72 7.24 20.00 -7.45
CA ARG A 72 7.79 18.77 -6.88
C ARG A 72 7.90 18.93 -5.36
N PRO A 73 7.47 17.94 -4.57
CA PRO A 73 7.69 17.97 -3.14
C PRO A 73 9.19 18.05 -2.87
N ALA A 74 9.56 18.79 -1.81
CA ALA A 74 10.94 18.84 -1.36
C ALA A 74 11.44 17.41 -1.05
N PRO A 75 12.69 17.08 -1.41
CA PRO A 75 13.24 15.78 -1.05
C PRO A 75 13.21 15.63 0.47
N PRO A 76 12.92 14.42 0.99
CA PRO A 76 12.99 14.16 2.42
C PRO A 76 14.40 14.50 2.93
N PRO A 77 14.53 14.96 4.19
CA PRO A 77 15.84 15.23 4.76
C PRO A 77 16.69 13.97 4.73
N GLU A 78 18.00 14.13 4.49
CA GLU A 78 18.95 13.02 4.57
C GLU A 78 18.86 12.37 5.94
N GLN A 79 18.62 11.06 5.96
CA GLN A 79 18.61 10.30 7.20
C GLN A 79 20.04 10.19 7.70
N VAL A 80 20.29 10.69 8.92
CA VAL A 80 21.56 10.44 9.61
C VAL A 80 21.57 8.98 10.03
N LEU A 81 22.29 8.15 9.26
CA LEU A 81 22.47 6.75 9.57
C LEU A 81 23.50 6.64 10.70
N PHE A 82 23.06 6.17 11.86
CA PHE A 82 23.97 5.79 12.94
C PHE A 82 24.38 4.35 12.72
N ALA A 83 25.68 4.12 12.57
CA ALA A 83 26.20 2.76 12.67
C ALA A 83 25.92 2.25 14.09
N PRO A 84 25.52 0.98 14.25
CA PRO A 84 25.50 0.37 15.57
C PRO A 84 26.90 0.42 16.19
N GLU A 85 26.97 0.41 17.52
CA GLU A 85 28.25 0.35 18.22
C GLU A 85 29.05 -0.88 17.76
N PRO A 86 30.39 -0.75 17.58
CA PRO A 86 31.20 -1.88 17.16
C PRO A 86 31.16 -2.96 18.24
N VAL A 87 30.59 -4.12 17.89
CA VAL A 87 30.57 -5.28 18.77
C VAL A 87 31.87 -6.07 18.56
N ASN A 88 32.70 -6.18 19.60
CA ASN A 88 34.01 -6.84 19.55
C ASN A 88 33.96 -8.38 19.60
N TYR A 89 32.77 -8.96 19.71
CA TYR A 89 32.59 -10.40 19.73
C TYR A 89 31.71 -10.83 18.56
N TRP A 90 32.15 -11.87 17.87
CA TRP A 90 31.33 -12.53 16.88
C TRP A 90 30.63 -13.71 17.56
N VAL A 91 29.29 -13.65 17.66
CA VAL A 91 28.50 -14.80 18.06
C VAL A 91 28.40 -15.70 16.83
N LYS A 92 29.13 -16.82 16.85
CA LYS A 92 28.88 -17.88 15.88
C LYS A 92 27.47 -18.41 16.15
N ASP A 93 26.57 -18.28 15.18
CA ASP A 93 25.34 -19.07 15.22
C ASP A 93 25.76 -20.55 15.37
N PRO A 94 25.16 -21.31 16.31
CA PRO A 94 25.53 -22.69 16.51
C PRO A 94 25.43 -23.42 15.18
N GLU A 95 26.49 -24.15 14.82
CA GLU A 95 26.47 -24.93 13.58
C GLU A 95 25.23 -25.83 13.57
N PRO A 96 24.52 -25.92 12.44
CA PRO A 96 23.37 -26.79 12.36
C PRO A 96 23.81 -28.21 12.67
N ILE A 97 23.18 -28.83 13.67
CA ILE A 97 23.47 -30.23 14.04
C ILE A 97 23.28 -31.09 12.79
N PRO A 98 24.29 -31.89 12.38
CA PRO A 98 24.20 -32.70 11.18
C PRO A 98 23.01 -33.66 11.32
N ARG A 99 22.04 -33.50 10.41
CA ARG A 99 20.87 -34.38 10.32
C ARG A 99 21.12 -35.43 9.23
N PRO A 100 20.62 -36.66 9.40
CA PRO A 100 20.67 -37.65 8.33
C PRO A 100 19.96 -37.13 7.08
N ALA A 101 20.47 -37.50 5.90
CA ALA A 101 19.86 -37.14 4.63
C ALA A 101 18.40 -37.65 4.57
N PRO A 102 17.45 -36.84 4.06
CA PRO A 102 16.05 -37.23 3.97
C PRO A 102 15.90 -38.47 3.07
N LYS A 103 15.20 -39.50 3.55
CA LYS A 103 15.02 -40.76 2.82
C LYS A 103 13.72 -40.73 2.02
N GLY A 104 13.72 -40.01 0.90
CA GLY A 104 12.68 -40.10 -0.13
C GLY A 104 11.27 -39.61 0.24
N ASP A 105 10.91 -39.57 1.53
CA ASP A 105 9.62 -39.09 2.02
C ASP A 105 9.60 -37.55 2.09
N LEU A 106 8.46 -36.95 1.74
CA LEU A 106 8.25 -35.50 1.80
C LEU A 106 8.20 -35.02 3.26
N ALA A 107 7.76 -35.88 4.18
CA ALA A 107 7.75 -35.61 5.62
C ALA A 107 9.16 -35.49 6.22
N ASP A 108 10.16 -36.10 5.59
CA ASP A 108 11.57 -36.05 6.04
C ASP A 108 12.29 -34.76 5.63
N ARG A 109 11.66 -33.90 4.82
CA ARG A 109 12.29 -32.67 4.31
C ARG A 109 12.17 -31.53 5.32
N PRO A 110 13.28 -31.02 5.86
CA PRO A 110 13.25 -30.04 6.96
C PRO A 110 12.74 -28.64 6.58
N TRP A 111 12.49 -28.36 5.30
CA TRP A 111 11.90 -27.10 4.83
C TRP A 111 10.45 -27.24 4.35
N VAL A 112 9.90 -28.46 4.32
CA VAL A 112 8.53 -28.75 3.85
C VAL A 112 7.58 -29.01 5.03
N GLY A 113 8.09 -29.58 6.12
CA GLY A 113 7.40 -29.67 7.40
C GLY A 113 8.06 -28.72 8.40
N GLY A 114 7.25 -27.92 9.08
CA GLY A 114 7.71 -27.18 10.26
C GLY A 114 8.34 -28.13 11.29
N THR A 115 8.92 -27.57 12.36
CA THR A 115 9.44 -28.39 13.47
C THR A 115 8.38 -29.38 13.96
N LYS A 116 8.76 -30.51 14.57
CA LYS A 116 7.78 -31.49 15.11
C LYS A 116 6.71 -30.80 15.98
N ASP A 117 7.10 -29.74 16.67
CA ASP A 117 6.25 -28.89 17.50
C ASP A 117 5.27 -28.04 16.66
N GLU A 118 5.69 -27.55 15.50
CA GLU A 118 4.85 -26.80 14.56
C GLU A 118 3.85 -27.71 13.81
N ILE A 119 4.25 -28.95 13.50
CA ILE A 119 3.35 -29.97 12.95
C ILE A 119 2.32 -30.40 14.00
N ALA A 120 2.75 -30.61 15.25
CA ALA A 120 1.85 -30.89 16.37
C ALA A 120 0.89 -29.72 16.62
N SER A 121 1.37 -28.49 16.56
CA SER A 121 0.55 -27.28 16.71
C SER A 121 -0.49 -27.17 15.58
N ARG A 122 -0.12 -27.47 14.33
CA ARG A 122 -1.07 -27.52 13.21
C ARG A 122 -2.12 -28.62 13.37
N ALA A 123 -1.75 -29.78 13.89
CA ALA A 123 -2.70 -30.86 14.18
C ALA A 123 -3.68 -30.48 15.31
N VAL A 124 -3.19 -29.80 16.35
CA VAL A 124 -4.05 -29.27 17.43
C VAL A 124 -4.97 -28.18 16.89
N ILE A 125 -4.48 -27.26 16.06
CA ILE A 125 -5.31 -26.21 15.44
C ILE A 125 -6.41 -26.82 14.57
N SER A 126 -6.10 -27.82 13.75
CA SER A 126 -7.09 -28.46 12.89
C SER A 126 -8.13 -29.27 13.70
N GLU A 127 -7.73 -29.88 14.81
CA GLU A 127 -8.66 -30.56 15.71
C GLU A 127 -9.58 -29.58 16.46
N VAL A 128 -9.03 -28.45 16.91
CA VAL A 128 -9.80 -27.35 17.51
C VAL A 128 -10.80 -26.79 16.50
N GLU A 129 -10.37 -26.58 15.25
CA GLU A 129 -11.24 -26.08 14.18
C GLU A 129 -12.37 -27.07 13.85
N MET A 130 -12.08 -28.38 13.82
CA MET A 130 -13.09 -29.42 13.65
C MET A 130 -14.08 -29.47 14.82
N ARG A 131 -13.61 -29.29 16.06
CA ARG A 131 -14.49 -29.22 17.24
C ARG A 131 -15.37 -27.97 17.21
N LEU A 132 -14.82 -26.84 16.79
CA LEU A 132 -15.58 -25.59 16.63
C LEU A 132 -16.69 -25.79 15.60
N LYS A 133 -16.38 -26.37 14.44
CA LYS A 133 -17.34 -26.65 13.36
C LYS A 133 -18.38 -27.72 13.74
N ARG A 134 -18.04 -28.68 14.60
CA ARG A 134 -19.01 -29.68 15.12
C ARG A 134 -19.88 -29.14 16.25
N GLY A 135 -19.40 -28.18 17.03
CA GLY A 135 -20.15 -27.54 18.11
C GLY A 135 -21.07 -26.41 17.63
N LEU A 136 -20.84 -25.89 16.42
CA LEU A 136 -21.74 -24.95 15.76
C LEU A 136 -22.91 -25.74 15.14
N PRO A 137 -24.15 -25.58 15.63
CA PRO A 137 -25.30 -26.11 14.90
C PRO A 137 -25.31 -25.47 13.51
N ALA A 138 -25.53 -26.28 12.46
CA ALA A 138 -25.72 -25.76 11.12
C ALA A 138 -26.81 -24.70 11.17
N THR A 139 -26.42 -23.44 10.99
CA THR A 139 -27.34 -22.31 11.06
C THR A 139 -28.12 -22.26 9.77
N ASP A 140 -29.16 -23.09 9.66
CA ASP A 140 -30.34 -22.69 8.92
C ASP A 140 -30.78 -21.38 9.60
N GLY A 141 -30.82 -20.26 8.88
CA GLY A 141 -30.85 -18.86 9.40
C GLY A 141 -31.82 -18.52 10.56
N LYS A 142 -32.70 -19.45 10.94
CA LYS A 142 -33.51 -19.48 12.17
C LYS A 142 -32.68 -19.44 13.46
N ALA A 143 -31.48 -20.02 13.50
CA ALA A 143 -30.63 -20.01 14.71
C ALA A 143 -30.08 -18.60 15.01
N THR A 144 -29.71 -17.85 13.97
CA THR A 144 -29.31 -16.44 14.06
C THR A 144 -30.48 -15.53 14.44
N GLU A 145 -31.68 -15.79 13.92
CA GLU A 145 -32.90 -15.06 14.32
C GLU A 145 -33.26 -15.31 15.79
N ALA A 146 -33.17 -16.56 16.25
CA ALA A 146 -33.43 -16.89 17.65
C ALA A 146 -32.40 -16.24 18.61
N PHE A 147 -31.15 -16.11 18.17
CA PHE A 147 -30.11 -15.43 18.94
C PHE A 147 -30.33 -13.91 18.99
N ILE A 148 -30.65 -13.28 17.86
CA ILE A 148 -30.97 -11.85 17.79
C ILE A 148 -32.21 -11.53 18.65
N LYS A 149 -33.27 -12.34 18.53
CA LYS A 149 -34.48 -12.19 19.35
C LYS A 149 -34.17 -12.29 20.86
N ARG A 150 -33.25 -13.17 21.25
CA ARG A 150 -32.83 -13.32 22.65
C ARG A 150 -32.01 -12.13 23.16
N ILE A 151 -31.28 -11.44 22.28
CA ILE A 151 -30.57 -10.20 22.61
C ILE A 151 -31.58 -9.06 22.79
N GLU A 152 -32.56 -8.94 21.88
CA GLU A 152 -33.61 -7.92 21.94
C GLU A 152 -34.50 -8.09 23.18
N GLU A 153 -34.90 -9.31 23.52
CA GLU A 153 -35.65 -9.61 24.75
C GLU A 153 -34.86 -9.25 26.01
N ARG A 154 -33.54 -9.44 26.01
CA ARG A 154 -32.68 -9.07 27.13
C ARG A 154 -32.49 -7.56 27.24
N ALA A 155 -32.37 -6.87 26.11
CA ALA A 155 -32.28 -5.42 26.05
C ALA A 155 -33.56 -4.76 26.58
N ALA A 156 -34.73 -5.28 26.20
CA ALA A 156 -36.03 -4.79 26.66
C ALA A 156 -36.26 -4.99 28.17
N LEU A 157 -35.69 -6.05 28.76
CA LEU A 157 -35.74 -6.27 30.22
C LEU A 157 -34.86 -5.27 30.98
N THR A 158 -33.67 -4.94 30.46
CA THR A 158 -32.79 -3.93 31.08
C THR A 158 -33.39 -2.53 31.05
N ASP A 159 -34.21 -2.19 30.06
CA ASP A 159 -34.86 -0.86 30.00
C ASP A 159 -36.00 -0.72 31.02
N GLN A 160 -36.62 -1.83 31.47
CA GLN A 160 -37.63 -1.82 32.53
C GLN A 160 -37.02 -1.76 33.95
N GLU A 161 -35.77 -2.16 34.15
CA GLU A 161 -35.08 -2.04 35.44
C GLU A 161 -34.49 -0.64 35.69
N ILE A 162 -34.56 0.27 34.70
CA ILE A 162 -34.00 1.64 34.76
C ILE A 162 -35.10 2.73 34.94
N GLN A 163 -36.37 2.35 35.11
CA GLN A 163 -37.46 3.24 35.57
C GLN A 163 -37.88 2.92 37.00
#